data_AF-A0A538AHA7-F1
#
_entry.id   AF-A0A538AHA7-F1
#
_cell.length_a   1.000
_cell.length_b   1.000
_cell.length_c   1.000
_cell.angle_alpha   90.00
_cell.angle_beta   90.00
_cell.angle_gamma   90.00
#
_symmetry.space_group_name_H-M   'P 1'
#
loop_
_entity.id
_entity.type
_entity.pdbx_description
1 polymer ?
#
loop_
_entity_poly.entity_id
_entity_poly.type
_entity_poly.pdbx_seq_one_letter_code
_entity_poly.pdbx_strand_id
1 'polypeptide(L)'
;MRQVAGGGDVGNLFPVVAVDRAGNVYAVWVNSKDNNVYYSASTTQGQTWGPVQHVNGNDANSNVMPWATAGNAGNLVVVWYGNTSHINSNDMPSWYNDRNAATAFPWFGYVSEITNAAGATPSFIQTRFTEKPMHYGQICTGGIGCTVSGGDRTMADFFAVTLDSDGSIRLVYNDTTSQHHGAHLFEERQLAGPSAIGTTINRATPRNPMADPEGDAQSPHYAPTGPGPNLRQFDFTRLRLSQPNSSTLRVEMTLNRLNTFAAPTGKTNAVWLTRFQALSMGDEGEESYRIFYVGAESVGGASPTFFAGSGDSNNNGVPGDGCVNTTAENCKIVEYPNEMSATGSVGGNVITIDVPISGGFGLGRPILATTLYNVTALSAGRNNASADIYADLDATRAFDFQLGNVTPPPPNPCKVTGGGAIMASLTSEGRFGLTVNGTKGKVDYRDDSMFGANFRSTRILQTTCTSSSARIEGQGVNNGHAVDFLVNVVDNGEAGTTDTFSIAIADSPPYSASGTLVRGNIQVH
;
A
#
# COMPACT_ATOMS: atom_id res chain seq x y z
N MET A 1 0.25 -40.57 -3.84
CA MET A 1 -0.02 -40.09 -2.46
C MET A 1 -1.37 -40.64 -2.01
N ARG A 2 -1.43 -41.60 -1.07
CA ARG A 2 -2.70 -42.17 -0.55
C ARG A 2 -2.85 -42.07 0.96
N GLN A 3 -1.95 -41.37 1.64
CA GLN A 3 -2.09 -41.02 3.05
C GLN A 3 -1.69 -39.56 3.22
N VAL A 4 -2.69 -38.70 3.39
CA VAL A 4 -2.53 -37.35 3.92
C VAL A 4 -2.72 -37.47 5.44
N ALA A 5 -1.68 -37.19 6.23
CA ALA A 5 -1.87 -37.19 7.68
C ALA A 5 -2.86 -36.10 8.08
N GLY A 6 -3.65 -36.36 9.13
CA GLY A 6 -4.82 -35.54 9.50
C GLY A 6 -6.13 -35.99 8.86
N GLY A 7 -6.09 -36.80 7.79
CA GLY A 7 -7.28 -37.41 7.17
C GLY A 7 -8.11 -36.45 6.31
N GLY A 8 -7.46 -35.47 5.65
CA GLY A 8 -8.06 -34.56 4.67
C GLY A 8 -7.40 -34.69 3.29
N ASP A 9 -7.85 -33.92 2.32
CA ASP A 9 -7.24 -33.85 0.99
C ASP A 9 -6.13 -32.78 0.94
N VAL A 10 -5.30 -32.83 -0.11
CA VAL A 10 -4.38 -31.73 -0.44
C VAL A 10 -5.22 -30.53 -0.91
N GLY A 11 -5.05 -29.36 -0.28
CA GLY A 11 -5.87 -28.18 -0.54
C GLY A 11 -5.12 -26.85 -0.45
N ASN A 12 -5.88 -25.75 -0.55
CA ASN A 12 -5.43 -24.37 -0.35
C ASN A 12 -4.26 -23.88 -1.24
N LEU A 13 -4.16 -24.42 -2.48
CA LEU A 13 -3.22 -24.08 -3.59
C LEU A 13 -1.73 -24.02 -3.21
N PHE A 14 -0.75 -24.60 -3.91
CA PHE A 14 -0.68 -25.89 -4.57
C PHE A 14 0.28 -26.77 -3.74
N PRO A 15 0.19 -28.12 -3.80
CA PRO A 15 1.28 -28.95 -3.30
C PRO A 15 2.56 -28.68 -4.11
N VAL A 16 3.70 -28.68 -3.45
CA VAL A 16 5.02 -28.43 -4.07
C VAL A 16 5.98 -29.57 -3.78
N VAL A 17 6.98 -29.72 -4.63
CA VAL A 17 8.05 -30.70 -4.46
C VAL A 17 9.41 -29.99 -4.50
N ALA A 18 10.29 -30.33 -3.56
CA ALA A 18 11.68 -29.91 -3.56
C ALA A 18 12.61 -31.13 -3.55
N VAL A 19 13.83 -30.98 -4.07
CA VAL A 19 14.84 -32.05 -4.11
C VAL A 19 16.16 -31.50 -3.58
N ASP A 20 16.74 -32.16 -2.58
CA ASP A 20 18.05 -31.76 -2.06
C ASP A 20 19.20 -32.29 -2.93
N ARG A 21 20.44 -31.87 -2.60
CA ARG A 21 21.65 -32.30 -3.30
C ARG A 21 21.96 -33.81 -3.19
N ALA A 22 21.33 -34.56 -2.28
CA ALA A 22 21.45 -36.01 -2.18
C ALA A 22 20.38 -36.77 -2.98
N GLY A 23 19.44 -36.06 -3.60
CA GLY A 23 18.33 -36.66 -4.34
C GLY A 23 17.15 -37.08 -3.45
N ASN A 24 17.10 -36.63 -2.19
CA ASN A 24 15.90 -36.81 -1.37
C ASN A 24 14.80 -35.89 -1.89
N VAL A 25 13.60 -36.42 -2.04
CA VAL A 25 12.43 -35.71 -2.55
C VAL A 25 11.52 -35.35 -1.39
N TYR A 26 11.07 -34.10 -1.32
CA TYR A 26 10.16 -33.60 -0.29
C TYR A 26 8.87 -33.13 -0.96
N ALA A 27 7.74 -33.73 -0.58
CA ALA A 27 6.41 -33.22 -0.95
C ALA A 27 5.90 -32.36 0.21
N VAL A 28 5.43 -31.15 -0.10
CA VAL A 28 4.90 -30.18 0.88
C VAL A 28 3.50 -29.75 0.44
N TRP A 29 2.57 -29.64 1.39
CA TRP A 29 1.18 -29.27 1.11
C TRP A 29 0.50 -28.62 2.31
N VAL A 30 -0.61 -27.95 2.05
CA VAL A 30 -1.59 -27.60 3.09
C VAL A 30 -2.70 -28.65 3.10
N ASN A 31 -3.07 -29.12 4.29
CA ASN A 31 -4.17 -30.05 4.48
C ASN A 31 -5.50 -29.28 4.56
N SER A 32 -6.48 -29.66 3.74
CA SER A 32 -7.78 -28.98 3.67
C SER A 32 -8.65 -29.12 4.93
N LYS A 33 -8.36 -30.08 5.81
CA LYS A 33 -9.14 -30.33 7.02
C LYS A 33 -8.80 -29.38 8.17
N ASP A 34 -7.52 -29.08 8.34
CA ASP A 34 -7.01 -28.31 9.48
C ASP A 34 -6.22 -27.07 9.06
N ASN A 35 -6.03 -26.84 7.75
CA ASN A 35 -5.27 -25.75 7.16
C ASN A 35 -3.79 -25.69 7.61
N ASN A 36 -3.23 -26.81 8.07
CA ASN A 36 -1.83 -26.90 8.47
C ASN A 36 -0.92 -27.26 7.30
N VAL A 37 0.32 -26.81 7.36
CA VAL A 37 1.41 -27.10 6.43
C VAL A 37 2.10 -28.40 6.85
N TYR A 38 2.19 -29.34 5.93
CA TYR A 38 2.82 -30.64 6.15
C TYR A 38 3.87 -30.92 5.09
N TYR A 39 4.81 -31.82 5.42
CA TYR A 39 5.66 -32.45 4.42
C TYR A 39 5.85 -33.95 4.66
N SER A 40 6.29 -34.66 3.62
CA SER A 40 6.82 -36.01 3.70
C SER A 40 8.04 -36.13 2.79
N ALA A 41 9.02 -36.93 3.21
CA ALA A 41 10.27 -37.13 2.48
C ALA A 41 10.33 -38.52 1.84
N SER A 42 11.04 -38.63 0.72
CA SER A 42 11.36 -39.87 0.03
C SER A 42 12.85 -39.93 -0.26
N THR A 43 13.51 -40.99 0.21
CA THR A 43 14.89 -41.33 -0.14
C THR A 43 14.98 -42.31 -1.31
N THR A 44 13.83 -42.66 -1.91
CA THR A 44 13.67 -43.66 -2.97
C THR A 44 13.13 -43.05 -4.27
N GLN A 45 13.38 -41.75 -4.47
CA GLN A 45 12.96 -40.99 -5.65
C GLN A 45 11.43 -41.01 -5.86
N GLY A 46 10.67 -40.93 -4.76
CA GLY A 46 9.20 -40.86 -4.77
C GLY A 46 8.48 -42.22 -4.77
N GLN A 47 9.21 -43.35 -4.78
CA GLN A 47 8.61 -44.68 -4.73
C GLN A 47 7.96 -44.98 -3.37
N THR A 48 8.64 -44.64 -2.28
CA THR A 48 8.15 -44.77 -0.90
C THR A 48 8.34 -43.46 -0.16
N TRP A 49 7.42 -43.18 0.76
CA TRP A 49 7.36 -41.92 1.51
C TRP A 49 7.44 -42.20 3.00
N GLY A 50 8.19 -41.36 3.72
CA GLY A 50 8.31 -41.40 5.16
C GLY A 50 7.08 -40.88 5.90
N PRO A 51 7.11 -40.89 7.24
CA PRO A 51 6.03 -40.32 8.04
C PRO A 51 5.83 -38.84 7.73
N VAL A 52 4.57 -38.42 7.68
CA VAL A 52 4.20 -37.01 7.48
C VAL A 52 4.58 -36.19 8.72
N GLN A 53 5.14 -35.01 8.48
CA GLN A 53 5.60 -34.08 9.50
C GLN A 53 4.81 -32.77 9.42
N HIS A 54 4.40 -32.23 10.56
CA HIS A 54 3.75 -30.93 10.68
C HIS A 54 4.82 -29.82 10.73
N VAL A 55 4.66 -28.76 9.92
CA VAL A 55 5.67 -27.71 9.73
C VAL A 55 5.39 -26.46 10.56
N ASN A 56 4.16 -25.93 10.51
CA ASN A 56 3.82 -24.63 11.09
C ASN A 56 3.61 -24.68 12.61
N GLY A 57 3.94 -23.58 13.27
CA GLY A 57 3.69 -23.30 14.68
C GLY A 57 2.39 -22.52 14.92
N ASN A 58 2.11 -22.22 16.20
CA ASN A 58 0.84 -21.66 16.68
C ASN A 58 0.56 -20.20 16.25
N ASP A 59 1.55 -19.49 15.76
CA ASP A 59 1.45 -18.16 15.16
C ASP A 59 0.90 -18.20 13.72
N ALA A 60 0.70 -19.39 13.15
CA ALA A 60 0.15 -19.60 11.81
C ALA A 60 -0.88 -20.76 11.82
N ASN A 61 -2.14 -20.45 12.13
CA ASN A 61 -3.24 -21.40 12.38
C ASN A 61 -4.10 -21.70 11.14
N SER A 62 -4.17 -20.79 10.19
CA SER A 62 -4.75 -21.00 8.86
C SER A 62 -3.69 -20.65 7.84
N ASN A 63 -3.39 -21.59 6.93
CA ASN A 63 -2.28 -21.47 6.01
C ASN A 63 -2.71 -21.75 4.57
N VAL A 64 -2.05 -21.10 3.62
CA VAL A 64 -2.28 -21.25 2.18
C VAL A 64 -0.95 -21.11 1.43
N MET A 65 -0.90 -21.54 0.16
CA MET A 65 0.22 -21.25 -0.75
C MET A 65 1.58 -21.68 -0.21
N PRO A 66 1.79 -22.96 0.16
CA PRO A 66 3.12 -23.41 0.54
C PRO A 66 4.04 -23.41 -0.70
N TRP A 67 5.28 -22.99 -0.52
CA TRP A 67 6.37 -23.21 -1.47
C TRP A 67 7.57 -23.84 -0.75
N ALA A 68 8.47 -24.48 -1.50
CA ALA A 68 9.64 -25.11 -0.91
C ALA A 68 10.84 -25.13 -1.84
N THR A 69 12.03 -25.15 -1.24
CA THR A 69 13.31 -25.42 -1.90
C THR A 69 14.20 -26.21 -0.96
N ALA A 70 15.23 -26.90 -1.47
CA ALA A 70 16.09 -27.73 -0.66
C ALA A 70 17.56 -27.51 -1.01
N GLY A 71 18.43 -27.61 0.00
CA GLY A 71 19.86 -27.34 -0.11
C GLY A 71 20.69 -28.61 -0.01
N ASN A 72 21.56 -28.67 1.01
CA ASN A 72 22.32 -29.88 1.30
C ASN A 72 21.41 -31.03 1.74
N ALA A 73 21.96 -32.24 1.76
CA ALA A 73 21.28 -33.45 2.18
C ALA A 73 20.53 -33.24 3.52
N GLY A 74 19.21 -33.41 3.50
CA GLY A 74 18.37 -33.25 4.70
C GLY A 74 18.01 -31.81 5.08
N ASN A 75 18.37 -30.81 4.27
CA ASN A 75 18.02 -29.41 4.53
C ASN A 75 16.91 -28.94 3.57
N LEU A 76 15.74 -28.68 4.13
CA LEU A 76 14.53 -28.25 3.44
C LEU A 76 14.12 -26.87 3.94
N VAL A 77 13.78 -25.97 3.02
CA VAL A 77 13.16 -24.67 3.31
C VAL A 77 11.72 -24.73 2.85
N VAL A 78 10.79 -24.43 3.74
CA VAL A 78 9.35 -24.34 3.46
C VAL A 78 8.86 -22.94 3.78
N VAL A 79 8.07 -22.34 2.91
CA VAL A 79 7.49 -21.01 3.08
C VAL A 79 5.98 -21.06 2.84
N TRP A 80 5.21 -20.21 3.50
CA TRP A 80 3.75 -20.17 3.36
C TRP A 80 3.18 -18.83 3.81
N TYR A 81 1.92 -18.54 3.45
CA TYR A 81 1.15 -17.47 4.07
C TYR A 81 0.32 -18.02 5.22
N GLY A 82 0.35 -17.33 6.36
CA GLY A 82 -0.30 -17.76 7.59
C GLY A 82 -1.13 -16.66 8.25
N ASN A 83 -2.19 -17.06 8.92
CA ASN A 83 -3.07 -16.21 9.73
C ASN A 83 -3.24 -16.85 11.12
N THR A 84 -3.39 -16.05 12.17
CA THR A 84 -3.60 -16.54 13.54
C THR A 84 -5.02 -17.07 13.79
N SER A 85 -5.97 -16.78 12.91
CA SER A 85 -7.31 -17.36 12.90
C SER A 85 -7.29 -18.82 12.47
N HIS A 86 -8.22 -19.63 12.98
CA HIS A 86 -8.46 -21.00 12.51
C HIS A 86 -9.48 -21.08 11.36
N ILE A 87 -10.06 -19.95 10.95
CA ILE A 87 -11.03 -19.90 9.85
C ILE A 87 -10.31 -20.25 8.53
N ASN A 88 -10.94 -21.06 7.68
CA ASN A 88 -10.40 -21.35 6.35
C ASN A 88 -10.32 -20.07 5.53
N SER A 89 -9.25 -19.89 4.72
CA SER A 89 -9.05 -18.66 3.95
C SER A 89 -10.23 -18.31 3.04
N ASN A 90 -10.96 -19.30 2.54
CA ASN A 90 -12.12 -19.11 1.67
C ASN A 90 -13.38 -18.67 2.43
N ASP A 91 -13.41 -18.83 3.75
CA ASP A 91 -14.56 -18.47 4.60
C ASP A 91 -14.39 -17.10 5.28
N MET A 92 -13.22 -16.45 5.10
CA MET A 92 -12.98 -15.10 5.61
C MET A 92 -13.69 -14.03 4.75
N PRO A 93 -13.94 -12.83 5.30
CA PRO A 93 -14.53 -11.73 4.52
C PRO A 93 -13.64 -11.35 3.32
N SER A 94 -14.23 -11.32 2.13
CA SER A 94 -13.59 -10.79 0.92
C SER A 94 -13.34 -9.29 1.08
N TRP A 95 -12.11 -8.83 0.81
CA TRP A 95 -11.79 -7.41 0.88
C TRP A 95 -12.68 -6.58 -0.05
N TYR A 96 -12.97 -7.10 -1.24
CA TYR A 96 -13.88 -6.48 -2.21
C TYR A 96 -15.31 -6.27 -1.67
N ASN A 97 -15.80 -7.18 -0.82
CA ASN A 97 -17.17 -7.09 -0.29
C ASN A 97 -17.27 -6.28 1.00
N ASP A 98 -16.27 -6.39 1.89
CA ASP A 98 -16.21 -5.68 3.16
C ASP A 98 -14.76 -5.51 3.63
N ARG A 99 -14.15 -4.38 3.24
CA ARG A 99 -12.75 -4.04 3.53
C ARG A 99 -12.47 -3.97 5.04
N ASN A 100 -13.42 -3.44 5.81
CA ASN A 100 -13.27 -3.29 7.27
C ASN A 100 -13.36 -4.64 8.00
N ALA A 101 -14.26 -5.54 7.57
CA ALA A 101 -14.31 -6.89 8.11
C ALA A 101 -13.06 -7.70 7.72
N ALA A 102 -12.53 -7.51 6.52
CA ALA A 102 -11.31 -8.17 6.05
C ALA A 102 -10.09 -7.84 6.92
N THR A 103 -9.97 -6.60 7.43
CA THR A 103 -8.81 -6.19 8.26
C THR A 103 -8.72 -6.92 9.61
N ALA A 104 -9.79 -7.61 10.04
CA ALA A 104 -9.74 -8.50 11.21
C ALA A 104 -8.92 -9.78 10.97
N PHE A 105 -8.54 -10.07 9.71
CA PHE A 105 -7.81 -11.27 9.32
C PHE A 105 -6.49 -10.91 8.59
N PRO A 106 -5.47 -10.43 9.32
CA PRO A 106 -4.17 -10.14 8.74
C PRO A 106 -3.38 -11.42 8.41
N TRP A 107 -2.85 -11.49 7.20
CA TRP A 107 -1.97 -12.56 6.75
C TRP A 107 -0.51 -12.12 6.77
N PHE A 108 0.37 -13.05 7.14
CA PHE A 108 1.81 -12.84 7.20
C PHE A 108 2.54 -13.93 6.43
N GLY A 109 3.76 -13.62 5.97
CA GLY A 109 4.65 -14.61 5.37
C GLY A 109 5.50 -15.31 6.42
N TYR A 110 5.57 -16.65 6.33
CA TYR A 110 6.37 -17.50 7.21
C TYR A 110 7.35 -18.35 6.43
N VAL A 111 8.48 -18.64 7.04
CA VAL A 111 9.51 -19.56 6.56
C VAL A 111 9.88 -20.53 7.68
N SER A 112 10.13 -21.79 7.33
CA SER A 112 10.72 -22.80 8.20
C SER A 112 11.94 -23.41 7.54
N GLU A 113 13.09 -23.30 8.20
CA GLU A 113 14.27 -24.08 7.84
C GLU A 113 14.26 -25.39 8.63
N ILE A 114 14.28 -26.50 7.90
CA ILE A 114 14.14 -27.85 8.43
C ILE A 114 15.43 -28.60 8.16
N THR A 115 16.10 -29.04 9.22
CA THR A 115 17.30 -29.88 9.14
C THR A 115 16.96 -31.33 9.49
N ASN A 116 17.74 -32.26 8.95
CA ASN A 116 17.45 -33.70 9.03
C ASN A 116 16.05 -34.05 8.49
N ALA A 117 15.58 -33.34 7.46
CA ALA A 117 14.23 -33.45 6.92
C ALA A 117 13.90 -34.83 6.34
N ALA A 118 14.90 -35.60 5.89
CA ALA A 118 14.71 -36.97 5.42
C ALA A 118 14.89 -38.03 6.52
N GLY A 119 15.31 -37.62 7.72
CA GLY A 119 15.61 -38.50 8.84
C GLY A 119 14.41 -38.74 9.77
N ALA A 120 14.64 -39.56 10.80
CA ALA A 120 13.60 -39.92 11.78
C ALA A 120 13.23 -38.79 12.75
N THR A 121 14.10 -37.79 12.91
CA THR A 121 13.95 -36.69 13.89
C THR A 121 14.31 -35.35 13.24
N PRO A 122 13.41 -34.78 12.41
CA PRO A 122 13.64 -33.47 11.82
C PRO A 122 13.61 -32.36 12.88
N SER A 123 14.37 -31.29 12.65
CA SER A 123 14.38 -30.08 13.51
C SER A 123 13.92 -28.88 12.70
N PHE A 124 13.10 -28.03 13.30
CA PHE A 124 12.39 -26.92 12.62
C PHE A 124 12.79 -25.58 13.24
N ILE A 125 13.01 -24.58 12.39
CA ILE A 125 13.16 -23.18 12.80
C ILE A 125 12.20 -22.35 11.98
N GLN A 126 11.08 -21.95 12.59
CA GLN A 126 10.11 -21.06 11.96
C GLN A 126 10.43 -19.60 12.25
N THR A 127 10.22 -18.73 11.25
CA THR A 127 10.33 -17.28 11.38
C THR A 127 9.30 -16.61 10.46
N ARG A 128 8.74 -15.48 10.91
CA ARG A 128 7.95 -14.59 10.05
C ARG A 128 8.89 -13.74 9.20
N PHE A 129 8.74 -13.76 7.88
CA PHE A 129 9.60 -12.97 6.98
C PHE A 129 9.00 -11.60 6.63
N THR A 130 7.70 -11.38 6.84
CA THR A 130 7.10 -10.06 6.64
C THR A 130 7.12 -9.23 7.92
N GLU A 131 7.43 -7.93 7.80
CA GLU A 131 7.49 -7.00 8.94
C GLU A 131 6.08 -6.56 9.38
N LYS A 132 5.16 -6.52 8.42
CA LYS A 132 3.75 -6.15 8.56
C LYS A 132 2.84 -7.22 7.92
N PRO A 133 1.51 -7.13 8.08
CA PRO A 133 0.59 -7.90 7.26
C PRO A 133 0.87 -7.67 5.77
N MET A 134 0.77 -8.72 4.97
CA MET A 134 0.92 -8.67 3.51
C MET A 134 -0.41 -8.83 2.77
N HIS A 135 -1.48 -9.23 3.48
CA HIS A 135 -2.84 -9.29 2.94
C HIS A 135 -3.86 -9.23 4.10
N TYR A 136 -5.11 -8.87 3.78
CA TYR A 136 -6.23 -8.87 4.72
C TYR A 136 -7.42 -9.62 4.16
N GLY A 137 -8.09 -10.42 4.99
CA GLY A 137 -9.35 -11.06 4.63
C GLY A 137 -9.17 -12.35 3.85
N GLN A 138 -10.06 -12.59 2.91
CA GLN A 138 -10.13 -13.83 2.15
C GLN A 138 -8.97 -13.98 1.17
N ILE A 139 -8.25 -15.10 1.24
CA ILE A 139 -7.45 -15.57 0.11
C ILE A 139 -8.25 -16.69 -0.55
N CYS A 140 -8.94 -16.38 -1.64
CA CYS A 140 -9.85 -17.31 -2.29
C CYS A 140 -9.10 -18.28 -3.22
N THR A 141 -9.03 -19.54 -2.81
CA THR A 141 -8.26 -20.60 -3.49
C THR A 141 -9.07 -21.43 -4.48
N GLY A 142 -10.37 -21.14 -4.63
CA GLY A 142 -11.27 -21.87 -5.53
C GLY A 142 -11.19 -21.41 -6.99
N GLY A 143 -10.00 -21.34 -7.60
CA GLY A 143 -9.63 -20.88 -8.98
C GLY A 143 -10.76 -20.79 -10.04
N ILE A 144 -10.80 -19.83 -10.97
CA ILE A 144 -12.00 -19.27 -11.68
C ILE A 144 -13.31 -19.02 -10.88
N GLY A 145 -13.80 -19.93 -10.03
CA GLY A 145 -15.02 -19.85 -9.21
C GLY A 145 -15.15 -18.63 -8.28
N CYS A 146 -14.08 -18.20 -7.60
CA CYS A 146 -14.02 -16.96 -6.82
C CYS A 146 -14.44 -15.71 -7.62
N THR A 147 -14.14 -15.62 -8.91
CA THR A 147 -14.58 -14.46 -9.72
C THR A 147 -16.10 -14.37 -9.79
N VAL A 148 -16.78 -15.54 -9.75
CA VAL A 148 -18.24 -15.63 -9.80
C VAL A 148 -18.87 -15.46 -8.42
N SER A 149 -18.15 -15.83 -7.35
CA SER A 149 -18.64 -15.73 -5.96
C SER A 149 -18.27 -14.42 -5.26
N GLY A 150 -17.62 -13.47 -5.95
CA GLY A 150 -17.07 -12.25 -5.33
C GLY A 150 -15.90 -12.51 -4.37
N GLY A 151 -15.21 -13.64 -4.55
CA GLY A 151 -14.07 -14.03 -3.74
C GLY A 151 -12.78 -13.33 -4.16
N ASP A 152 -11.97 -12.97 -3.18
CA ASP A 152 -10.75 -12.20 -3.39
C ASP A 152 -9.61 -13.06 -3.95
N ARG A 153 -9.13 -12.67 -5.13
CA ARG A 153 -8.05 -13.31 -5.90
C ARG A 153 -6.87 -12.42 -6.16
N THR A 154 -6.79 -11.30 -5.45
CA THR A 154 -5.79 -10.26 -5.73
C THR A 154 -4.37 -10.78 -5.55
N MET A 155 -4.16 -11.73 -4.65
CA MET A 155 -2.88 -12.40 -4.40
C MET A 155 -2.27 -13.11 -5.64
N ALA A 156 -3.05 -13.41 -6.68
CA ALA A 156 -2.61 -13.85 -8.01
C ALA A 156 -1.55 -14.99 -8.07
N ASP A 157 -1.46 -15.82 -7.03
CA ASP A 157 -0.55 -16.97 -6.90
C ASP A 157 0.94 -16.67 -7.16
N PHE A 158 1.40 -15.42 -7.07
CA PHE A 158 2.83 -15.09 -7.17
C PHE A 158 3.52 -15.26 -5.82
N PHE A 159 4.04 -16.46 -5.59
CA PHE A 159 4.85 -16.77 -4.42
C PHE A 159 5.90 -17.83 -4.76
N ALA A 160 7.17 -17.54 -4.48
CA ALA A 160 8.25 -18.48 -4.73
C ALA A 160 9.38 -18.29 -3.73
N VAL A 161 10.09 -19.38 -3.43
CA VAL A 161 11.36 -19.36 -2.71
C VAL A 161 12.45 -20.06 -3.51
N THR A 162 13.66 -19.49 -3.50
CA THR A 162 14.87 -20.08 -4.04
C THR A 162 16.05 -19.88 -3.09
N LEU A 163 17.17 -20.51 -3.41
CA LEU A 163 18.44 -20.33 -2.72
C LEU A 163 19.39 -19.52 -3.60
N ASP A 164 20.02 -18.50 -3.03
CA ASP A 164 21.15 -17.82 -3.66
C ASP A 164 22.36 -18.78 -3.72
N SER A 165 23.40 -18.37 -4.45
CA SER A 165 24.64 -19.15 -4.60
C SER A 165 25.33 -19.50 -3.27
N ASP A 166 25.17 -18.67 -2.24
CA ASP A 166 25.66 -18.91 -0.88
C ASP A 166 24.64 -19.61 0.04
N GLY A 167 23.53 -20.08 -0.52
CA GLY A 167 22.47 -20.78 0.17
C GLY A 167 21.55 -19.90 1.01
N SER A 168 21.68 -18.57 0.95
CA SER A 168 20.72 -17.67 1.57
C SER A 168 19.35 -17.78 0.91
N ILE A 169 18.30 -17.75 1.72
CA ILE A 169 16.92 -17.82 1.24
C ILE A 169 16.56 -16.51 0.51
N ARG A 170 15.94 -16.64 -0.67
CA ARG A 170 15.38 -15.54 -1.47
C ARG A 170 13.91 -15.83 -1.73
N LEU A 171 13.02 -14.90 -1.40
CA LEU A 171 11.58 -15.06 -1.58
C LEU A 171 11.05 -13.93 -2.45
N VAL A 172 10.10 -14.24 -3.33
CA VAL A 172 9.25 -13.25 -3.97
C VAL A 172 7.83 -13.52 -3.52
N TYR A 173 7.13 -12.48 -3.08
CA TYR A 173 5.76 -12.56 -2.58
C TYR A 173 4.97 -11.31 -2.97
N ASN A 174 3.65 -11.39 -2.85
CA ASN A 174 2.77 -10.26 -3.09
C ASN A 174 2.34 -9.59 -1.78
N ASP A 175 2.22 -8.28 -1.81
CA ASP A 175 1.58 -7.49 -0.76
C ASP A 175 0.39 -6.74 -1.33
N THR A 176 -0.79 -6.88 -0.72
CA THR A 176 -2.02 -6.21 -1.16
C THR A 176 -2.58 -5.27 -0.10
N THR A 177 -1.80 -4.90 0.91
CA THR A 177 -2.26 -4.09 2.05
C THR A 177 -2.35 -2.60 1.76
N SER A 178 -1.88 -2.15 0.60
CA SER A 178 -2.04 -0.78 0.13
C SER A 178 -3.51 -0.44 -0.16
N GLN A 179 -3.84 0.85 -0.22
CA GLN A 179 -5.13 1.37 -0.67
C GLN A 179 -5.57 0.84 -2.03
N HIS A 180 -4.61 0.53 -2.91
CA HIS A 180 -4.90 0.06 -4.26
C HIS A 180 -5.32 -1.41 -4.32
N HIS A 181 -5.14 -2.16 -3.24
CA HIS A 181 -5.40 -3.60 -3.16
C HIS A 181 -4.97 -4.32 -4.45
N GLY A 182 -3.73 -4.06 -4.88
CA GLY A 182 -3.07 -4.72 -6.01
C GLY A 182 -2.01 -5.69 -5.50
N ALA A 183 -1.64 -6.67 -6.31
CA ALA A 183 -0.52 -7.57 -6.03
C ALA A 183 0.83 -6.85 -6.24
N HIS A 184 1.27 -6.09 -5.25
CA HIS A 184 2.59 -5.46 -5.30
C HIS A 184 3.65 -6.53 -5.06
N LEU A 185 4.61 -6.67 -5.97
CA LEU A 185 5.68 -7.66 -5.84
C LEU A 185 6.77 -7.16 -4.90
N PHE A 186 7.13 -7.99 -3.92
CA PHE A 186 8.22 -7.77 -2.97
C PHE A 186 9.22 -8.90 -3.04
N GLU A 187 10.49 -8.58 -2.78
CA GLU A 187 11.56 -9.55 -2.65
C GLU A 187 12.14 -9.49 -1.22
N GLU A 188 12.30 -10.64 -0.58
CA GLU A 188 12.99 -10.77 0.69
C GLU A 188 14.25 -11.59 0.53
N ARG A 189 15.28 -11.19 1.27
CA ARG A 189 16.56 -11.90 1.32
C ARG A 189 16.93 -12.19 2.75
N GLN A 190 17.34 -13.43 3.01
CA GLN A 190 17.96 -13.77 4.28
C GLN A 190 19.25 -12.99 4.48
N LEU A 191 19.30 -12.25 5.60
CA LEU A 191 20.46 -11.47 6.01
C LEU A 191 21.23 -12.13 7.14
N ALA A 192 20.62 -13.02 7.93
CA ALA A 192 21.27 -13.68 9.04
C ALA A 192 20.72 -15.09 9.28
N GLY A 193 21.49 -15.91 9.98
CA GLY A 193 21.07 -17.24 10.45
C GLY A 193 21.62 -18.40 9.61
N PRO A 194 21.18 -19.64 9.89
CA PRO A 194 21.58 -20.82 9.14
C PRO A 194 21.18 -20.70 7.66
N SER A 195 21.92 -21.34 6.77
CA SER A 195 21.58 -21.43 5.35
C SER A 195 21.25 -22.86 5.00
N ALA A 196 20.44 -23.03 3.95
CA ALA A 196 20.06 -24.35 3.46
C ALA A 196 21.26 -25.20 2.98
N ILE A 197 22.44 -24.60 2.75
CA ILE A 197 23.67 -25.30 2.39
C ILE A 197 24.63 -25.53 3.58
N GLY A 198 24.17 -25.37 4.82
CA GLY A 198 24.93 -25.70 6.03
C GLY A 198 25.98 -24.67 6.43
N THR A 199 25.92 -23.45 5.87
CA THR A 199 26.73 -22.30 6.30
C THR A 199 25.87 -21.32 7.12
N THR A 200 26.47 -20.25 7.64
CA THR A 200 25.76 -19.17 8.35
C THR A 200 25.84 -17.88 7.55
N ILE A 201 24.70 -17.26 7.29
CA ILE A 201 24.59 -15.95 6.67
C ILE A 201 24.77 -14.87 7.74
N ASN A 202 25.51 -13.81 7.42
CA ASN A 202 25.65 -12.61 8.24
C ASN A 202 25.90 -11.38 7.35
N ARG A 203 24.84 -10.62 7.08
CA ARG A 203 24.83 -9.43 6.24
C ARG A 203 24.22 -8.28 7.02
N ALA A 204 24.69 -7.07 6.73
CA ALA A 204 24.11 -5.87 7.32
C ALA A 204 22.71 -5.60 6.76
N THR A 205 21.77 -5.24 7.65
CA THR A 205 20.47 -4.72 7.26
C THR A 205 20.63 -3.38 6.52
N PRO A 206 19.98 -3.21 5.35
CA PRO A 206 19.86 -1.91 4.69
C PRO A 206 19.35 -0.85 5.68
N ARG A 207 19.95 0.34 5.68
CA ARG A 207 19.60 1.42 6.61
C ARG A 207 19.81 2.78 5.99
N ASN A 208 19.09 3.76 6.49
CA ASN A 208 19.31 5.17 6.16
C ASN A 208 20.68 5.69 6.63
N PRO A 209 21.45 6.45 5.83
CA PRO A 209 21.25 6.68 4.40
C PRO A 209 21.62 5.44 3.59
N MET A 210 20.87 5.19 2.51
CA MET A 210 21.10 4.06 1.62
C MET A 210 22.00 4.45 0.46
N ALA A 211 23.13 3.77 0.34
CA ALA A 211 24.01 3.89 -0.82
C ALA A 211 23.55 2.96 -1.94
N ASP A 212 23.83 3.36 -3.18
CA ASP A 212 23.46 2.63 -4.38
C ASP A 212 24.66 2.53 -5.33
N PRO A 213 24.87 1.39 -6.01
CA PRO A 213 25.94 1.24 -6.99
C PRO A 213 25.74 2.17 -8.19
N GLU A 214 26.83 2.62 -8.80
CA GLU A 214 26.74 3.34 -10.08
C GLU A 214 26.69 2.36 -11.26
N GLY A 215 26.07 2.75 -12.37
CA GLY A 215 26.15 2.05 -13.65
C GLY A 215 24.94 1.21 -14.04
N ASP A 216 23.89 1.20 -13.25
CA ASP A 216 22.68 0.38 -13.39
C ASP A 216 21.42 1.16 -13.79
N ALA A 217 21.50 2.48 -14.01
CA ALA A 217 20.39 3.25 -14.60
C ALA A 217 20.24 3.06 -16.11
N GLN A 218 19.96 1.83 -16.54
CA GLN A 218 20.02 1.41 -17.93
C GLN A 218 18.75 1.78 -18.69
N SER A 219 18.88 2.32 -19.91
CA SER A 219 17.73 2.64 -20.78
C SER A 219 17.84 2.00 -22.17
N PRO A 220 17.07 0.95 -22.47
CA PRO A 220 16.10 0.25 -21.60
C PRO A 220 16.76 -0.62 -20.52
N HIS A 221 16.14 -0.76 -19.35
CA HIS A 221 16.66 -1.53 -18.20
C HIS A 221 16.56 -3.05 -18.42
N TYR A 222 15.45 -3.51 -19.03
CA TYR A 222 15.23 -4.90 -19.43
C TYR A 222 14.77 -4.98 -20.88
N ALA A 223 15.68 -5.32 -21.80
CA ALA A 223 15.34 -5.51 -23.21
C ALA A 223 15.87 -6.83 -23.76
N PRO A 224 15.19 -7.45 -24.76
CA PRO A 224 15.66 -8.66 -25.42
C PRO A 224 17.06 -8.54 -26.05
N THR A 225 17.48 -7.31 -26.36
CA THR A 225 18.80 -6.99 -26.93
C THR A 225 19.88 -6.77 -25.87
N GLY A 226 19.57 -7.01 -24.59
CA GLY A 226 20.39 -6.61 -23.45
C GLY A 226 20.08 -5.19 -22.98
N PRO A 227 20.57 -4.82 -21.78
CA PRO A 227 20.33 -3.49 -21.24
C PRO A 227 21.00 -2.40 -22.08
N GLY A 228 20.36 -1.24 -22.11
CA GLY A 228 20.89 -0.06 -22.79
C GLY A 228 21.99 0.66 -21.99
N PRO A 229 22.46 1.82 -22.47
CA PRO A 229 23.47 2.60 -21.76
C PRO A 229 22.94 3.10 -20.41
N ASN A 230 23.86 3.27 -19.46
CA ASN A 230 23.60 3.95 -18.20
C ASN A 230 23.31 5.45 -18.42
N LEU A 231 22.16 5.92 -17.96
CA LEU A 231 21.78 7.33 -17.95
C LEU A 231 22.07 7.93 -16.56
N ARG A 232 23.24 8.56 -16.43
CA ARG A 232 23.77 9.05 -15.14
C ARG A 232 22.89 10.08 -14.41
N GLN A 233 21.97 10.73 -15.12
CA GLN A 233 21.00 11.63 -14.51
C GLN A 233 19.84 10.88 -13.83
N PHE A 234 19.74 9.56 -14.00
CA PHE A 234 18.75 8.68 -13.38
C PHE A 234 19.40 7.66 -12.42
N ASP A 235 20.72 7.50 -12.50
CA ASP A 235 21.59 6.67 -11.65
C ASP A 235 21.70 7.25 -10.25
N PHE A 236 21.02 6.63 -9.29
CA PHE A 236 21.15 6.97 -7.88
C PHE A 236 22.49 6.48 -7.34
N THR A 237 23.04 7.25 -6.41
CA THR A 237 24.21 6.84 -5.62
C THR A 237 23.91 6.85 -4.13
N ARG A 238 22.87 7.59 -3.73
CA ARG A 238 22.41 7.63 -2.35
C ARG A 238 20.97 8.11 -2.23
N LEU A 239 20.16 7.40 -1.46
CA LEU A 239 18.92 7.91 -0.89
C LEU A 239 19.10 8.19 0.61
N ARG A 240 18.62 9.35 1.07
CA ARG A 240 18.56 9.66 2.50
C ARG A 240 17.22 10.29 2.87
N LEU A 241 16.61 9.77 3.93
CA LEU A 241 15.52 10.42 4.62
C LEU A 241 16.03 11.11 5.88
N SER A 242 15.40 12.23 6.22
CA SER A 242 15.56 12.86 7.52
C SER A 242 14.28 13.56 7.94
N GLN A 243 14.18 13.93 9.22
CA GLN A 243 13.07 14.69 9.76
C GLN A 243 13.62 15.97 10.39
N PRO A 244 13.81 17.06 9.61
CA PRO A 244 14.45 18.29 10.10
C PRO A 244 13.73 18.93 11.29
N ASN A 245 12.43 18.69 11.43
CA ASN A 245 11.59 19.10 12.54
C ASN A 245 10.42 18.11 12.69
N SER A 246 9.62 18.22 13.75
CA SER A 246 8.54 17.25 14.06
C SER A 246 7.44 17.13 12.99
N SER A 247 7.33 18.06 12.03
CA SER A 247 6.27 18.09 11.02
C SER A 247 6.75 17.89 9.58
N THR A 248 8.06 17.79 9.33
CA THR A 248 8.62 17.77 7.96
C THR A 248 9.40 16.49 7.72
N LEU A 249 9.04 15.76 6.67
CA LEU A 249 9.87 14.71 6.09
C LEU A 249 10.73 15.34 4.99
N ARG A 250 12.04 15.10 5.05
CA ARG A 250 12.99 15.49 4.02
C ARG A 250 13.50 14.27 3.28
N VAL A 251 13.40 14.30 1.96
CA VAL A 251 13.94 13.30 1.03
C VAL A 251 15.12 13.91 0.29
N GLU A 252 16.27 13.23 0.32
CA GLU A 252 17.49 13.61 -0.41
C GLU A 252 17.87 12.47 -1.36
N MET A 253 17.66 12.66 -2.66
CA MET A 253 18.07 11.74 -3.73
C MET A 253 19.37 12.26 -4.35
N THR A 254 20.46 11.52 -4.22
CA THR A 254 21.77 11.83 -4.81
C THR A 254 21.97 10.99 -6.05
N LEU A 255 22.26 11.63 -7.18
CA LEU A 255 22.49 10.99 -8.47
C LEU A 255 23.98 10.95 -8.81
N ASN A 256 24.37 10.09 -9.75
CA ASN A 256 25.71 10.03 -10.31
C ASN A 256 26.10 11.38 -10.94
N ARG A 257 25.23 11.91 -11.81
CA ARG A 257 25.43 13.22 -12.46
C ARG A 257 24.12 13.83 -12.95
N LEU A 258 23.71 14.94 -12.36
CA LEU A 258 22.51 15.69 -12.75
C LEU A 258 22.88 16.99 -13.48
N ASN A 259 23.26 16.88 -14.75
CA ASN A 259 23.58 18.02 -15.62
C ASN A 259 22.58 18.25 -16.77
N THR A 260 21.56 17.40 -16.85
CA THR A 260 20.45 17.47 -17.80
C THR A 260 19.20 16.92 -17.12
N PHE A 261 18.03 17.45 -17.50
CA PHE A 261 16.74 16.94 -17.06
C PHE A 261 15.97 16.23 -18.19
N ALA A 262 16.65 15.92 -19.29
CA ALA A 262 16.03 15.23 -20.41
C ALA A 262 15.52 13.83 -20.02
N ALA A 263 14.30 13.53 -20.45
CA ALA A 263 13.67 12.22 -20.33
C ALA A 263 14.47 11.13 -21.09
N PRO A 264 14.35 9.84 -20.71
CA PRO A 264 14.88 8.75 -21.53
C PRO A 264 14.17 8.70 -22.90
N THR A 265 14.80 8.02 -23.86
CA THR A 265 14.25 7.87 -25.21
C THR A 265 12.85 7.25 -25.16
N GLY A 266 11.90 7.83 -25.90
CA GLY A 266 10.52 7.35 -25.97
C GLY A 266 9.60 7.90 -24.87
N LYS A 267 10.12 8.74 -23.98
CA LYS A 267 9.35 9.42 -22.92
C LYS A 267 9.49 10.93 -23.00
N THR A 268 8.51 11.65 -22.47
CA THR A 268 8.48 13.12 -22.48
C THR A 268 8.96 13.71 -21.16
N ASN A 269 8.76 12.98 -20.06
CA ASN A 269 9.05 13.45 -18.72
C ASN A 269 10.12 12.58 -18.05
N ALA A 270 11.02 13.21 -17.30
CA ALA A 270 11.95 12.55 -16.40
C ALA A 270 11.38 12.60 -14.97
N VAL A 271 11.41 11.48 -14.26
CA VAL A 271 10.88 11.35 -12.90
C VAL A 271 11.94 10.78 -11.97
N TRP A 272 12.12 11.43 -10.82
CA TRP A 272 12.86 10.92 -9.68
C TRP A 272 11.93 10.86 -8.49
N LEU A 273 11.70 9.68 -7.96
CA LEU A 273 10.68 9.41 -6.95
C LEU A 273 11.33 8.71 -5.76
N THR A 274 10.84 8.96 -4.56
CA THR A 274 11.00 8.06 -3.42
C THR A 274 9.62 7.61 -2.96
N ARG A 275 9.40 6.30 -2.90
CA ARG A 275 8.18 5.70 -2.36
C ARG A 275 8.43 4.98 -1.05
N PHE A 276 7.39 4.85 -0.23
CA PHE A 276 7.39 4.05 0.99
C PHE A 276 5.97 3.62 1.35
N GLN A 277 5.83 2.61 2.21
CA GLN A 277 4.55 2.24 2.82
C GLN A 277 4.48 2.72 4.27
N ALA A 278 3.32 3.14 4.73
CA ALA A 278 3.10 3.44 6.14
C ALA A 278 1.68 3.07 6.55
N LEU A 279 1.52 2.66 7.82
CA LEU A 279 0.20 2.42 8.40
C LEU A 279 -0.65 3.69 8.28
N SER A 280 -1.83 3.57 7.69
CA SER A 280 -2.74 4.64 7.35
C SER A 280 -4.17 4.06 7.22
N MET A 281 -5.05 4.80 6.55
CA MET A 281 -6.41 4.36 6.23
C MET A 281 -6.56 4.18 4.72
N GLY A 282 -7.27 3.14 4.30
CA GLY A 282 -7.69 2.97 2.92
C GLY A 282 -8.84 3.90 2.52
N ASP A 283 -9.34 3.71 1.31
CA ASP A 283 -10.29 4.62 0.68
C ASP A 283 -11.73 4.42 1.20
N GLU A 284 -11.97 3.45 2.07
CA GLU A 284 -13.21 3.28 2.84
C GLU A 284 -13.00 3.37 4.37
N GLY A 285 -11.80 3.75 4.80
CA GLY A 285 -11.45 3.92 6.22
C GLY A 285 -10.91 2.66 6.91
N GLU A 286 -10.76 1.56 6.16
CA GLU A 286 -10.11 0.33 6.58
C GLU A 286 -8.62 0.56 6.91
N GLU A 287 -8.02 -0.32 7.71
CA GLU A 287 -6.57 -0.33 7.90
C GLU A 287 -5.86 -0.58 6.55
N SER A 288 -4.87 0.24 6.23
CA SER A 288 -4.08 0.08 5.02
C SER A 288 -2.63 0.52 5.24
N TYR A 289 -1.69 -0.20 4.64
CA TYR A 289 -0.32 0.25 4.48
C TYR A 289 -0.20 1.03 3.18
N ARG A 290 -0.72 2.25 3.20
CA ARG A 290 -0.78 3.15 2.04
C ARG A 290 0.60 3.35 1.44
N ILE A 291 0.64 3.35 0.11
CA ILE A 291 1.81 3.81 -0.63
C ILE A 291 1.81 5.33 -0.58
N PHE A 292 2.91 5.90 -0.12
CA PHE A 292 3.21 7.32 -0.14
C PHE A 292 4.43 7.56 -1.01
N TYR A 293 4.51 8.73 -1.62
CA TYR A 293 5.63 9.07 -2.48
C TYR A 293 5.94 10.57 -2.49
N VAL A 294 7.20 10.87 -2.79
CA VAL A 294 7.76 12.21 -2.96
C VAL A 294 8.58 12.22 -4.25
N GLY A 295 8.38 13.19 -5.13
CA GLY A 295 8.99 13.17 -6.45
C GLY A 295 9.40 14.53 -6.99
N ALA A 296 10.32 14.48 -7.95
CA ALA A 296 10.65 15.56 -8.85
C ALA A 296 10.32 15.13 -10.29
N GLU A 297 9.73 16.02 -11.07
CA GLU A 297 9.42 15.77 -12.47
C GLU A 297 9.91 16.90 -13.37
N SER A 298 10.64 16.55 -14.42
CA SER A 298 10.97 17.46 -15.51
C SER A 298 10.16 17.11 -16.75
N VAL A 299 9.45 18.10 -17.28
CA VAL A 299 8.69 17.98 -18.54
C VAL A 299 9.53 18.57 -19.67
N GLY A 300 9.82 17.77 -20.70
CA GLY A 300 10.57 18.25 -21.87
C GLY A 300 11.98 18.76 -21.57
N GLY A 301 12.59 18.33 -20.46
CA GLY A 301 13.93 18.77 -20.04
C GLY A 301 13.97 20.11 -19.29
N ALA A 302 12.83 20.68 -18.90
CA ALA A 302 12.76 21.88 -18.08
C ALA A 302 13.26 21.64 -16.64
N SER A 303 13.44 22.72 -15.87
CA SER A 303 13.70 22.60 -14.42
C SER A 303 12.59 21.77 -13.74
N PRO A 304 12.93 20.84 -12.83
CA PRO A 304 11.93 19.99 -12.21
C PRO A 304 10.94 20.75 -11.33
N THR A 305 9.68 20.31 -11.33
CA THR A 305 8.71 20.61 -10.27
C THR A 305 8.75 19.50 -9.22
N PHE A 306 8.35 19.81 -7.99
CA PHE A 306 8.39 18.87 -6.86
C PHE A 306 7.00 18.58 -6.35
N PHE A 307 6.76 17.32 -6.02
CA PHE A 307 5.44 16.85 -5.63
C PHE A 307 5.51 15.75 -4.59
N ALA A 308 4.36 15.47 -3.98
CA ALA A 308 4.13 14.34 -3.13
C ALA A 308 2.69 13.85 -3.31
N GLY A 309 2.42 12.63 -2.87
CA GLY A 309 1.09 12.05 -3.00
C GLY A 309 0.99 10.66 -2.41
N SER A 310 -0.17 10.05 -2.62
CA SER A 310 -0.44 8.68 -2.21
C SER A 310 -1.31 7.96 -3.24
N GLY A 311 -2.09 8.68 -4.03
CA GLY A 311 -3.01 8.16 -5.01
C GLY A 311 -4.26 7.62 -4.35
N ASP A 312 -5.38 7.74 -5.04
CA ASP A 312 -6.61 7.03 -4.71
C ASP A 312 -6.72 5.76 -5.56
N SER A 313 -7.29 4.73 -4.97
CA SER A 313 -7.69 3.52 -5.67
C SER A 313 -9.02 3.72 -6.39
N ASN A 314 -9.30 2.85 -7.37
CA ASN A 314 -10.65 2.77 -7.89
C ASN A 314 -11.57 2.17 -6.82
N ASN A 315 -12.73 2.79 -6.61
CA ASN A 315 -13.74 2.31 -5.68
C ASN A 315 -15.10 2.26 -6.38
N ASN A 316 -15.74 1.09 -6.43
CA ASN A 316 -17.10 0.88 -6.95
C ASN A 316 -17.32 1.44 -8.37
N GLY A 317 -16.29 1.38 -9.22
CA GLY A 317 -16.34 1.88 -10.60
C GLY A 317 -16.03 3.37 -10.75
N VAL A 318 -15.81 4.12 -9.66
CA VAL A 318 -15.20 5.45 -9.69
C VAL A 318 -13.69 5.27 -9.90
N PRO A 319 -13.12 5.79 -11.01
CA PRO A 319 -11.68 5.73 -11.23
C PRO A 319 -10.94 6.55 -10.17
N GLY A 320 -9.88 5.98 -9.58
CA GLY A 320 -8.87 6.72 -8.86
C GLY A 320 -7.79 7.25 -9.80
N ASP A 321 -6.78 7.91 -9.24
CA ASP A 321 -5.63 8.47 -9.97
C ASP A 321 -4.30 7.76 -9.64
N GLY A 322 -4.29 6.88 -8.64
CA GLY A 322 -3.09 6.16 -8.21
C GLY A 322 -2.94 4.77 -8.82
N CYS A 323 -3.90 4.33 -9.64
CA CYS A 323 -3.75 3.05 -10.31
C CYS A 323 -4.54 2.89 -11.63
N VAL A 324 -3.89 2.22 -12.59
CA VAL A 324 -4.55 1.65 -13.77
C VAL A 324 -5.14 0.29 -13.43
N ASN A 325 -6.45 0.16 -13.65
CA ASN A 325 -7.18 -1.07 -13.43
C ASN A 325 -7.69 -1.65 -14.77
N THR A 326 -7.58 -2.97 -14.95
CA THR A 326 -8.27 -3.70 -16.03
C THR A 326 -9.55 -4.41 -15.55
N THR A 327 -9.73 -4.48 -14.24
CA THR A 327 -10.87 -5.06 -13.53
C THR A 327 -11.14 -4.19 -12.30
N ALA A 328 -12.41 -4.00 -11.93
CA ALA A 328 -12.78 -3.14 -10.81
C ALA A 328 -11.99 -3.52 -9.54
N GLU A 329 -11.44 -2.51 -8.85
CA GLU A 329 -10.76 -2.64 -7.56
C GLU A 329 -9.56 -3.61 -7.52
N ASN A 330 -8.97 -3.91 -8.68
CA ASN A 330 -7.75 -4.69 -8.77
C ASN A 330 -6.69 -3.90 -9.54
N CYS A 331 -5.75 -3.34 -8.78
CA CYS A 331 -4.69 -2.51 -9.32
C CYS A 331 -3.67 -3.31 -10.13
N LYS A 332 -3.40 -2.87 -11.37
CA LYS A 332 -2.43 -3.50 -12.28
C LYS A 332 -1.15 -2.69 -12.45
N ILE A 333 -1.25 -1.36 -12.48
CA ILE A 333 -0.11 -0.45 -12.62
C ILE A 333 -0.31 0.67 -11.62
N VAL A 334 0.57 0.77 -10.63
CA VAL A 334 0.57 1.91 -9.70
C VAL A 334 1.03 3.15 -10.46
N GLU A 335 0.25 4.22 -10.34
CA GLU A 335 0.59 5.53 -10.86
C GLU A 335 1.05 6.44 -9.72
N TYR A 336 1.85 7.44 -10.07
CA TYR A 336 2.41 8.39 -9.11
C TYR A 336 2.09 9.83 -9.54
N PRO A 337 0.81 10.23 -9.58
CA PRO A 337 0.42 11.56 -10.04
C PRO A 337 1.09 12.70 -9.27
N ASN A 338 1.19 13.86 -9.91
CA ASN A 338 1.61 15.07 -9.21
C ASN A 338 0.40 15.65 -8.47
N GLU A 339 0.13 15.15 -7.25
CA GLU A 339 -1.06 15.50 -6.47
C GLU A 339 -0.86 16.75 -5.62
N MET A 340 0.16 16.75 -4.77
CA MET A 340 0.45 17.82 -3.83
C MET A 340 1.76 18.49 -4.22
N SER A 341 1.76 19.81 -4.39
CA SER A 341 2.99 20.56 -4.58
C SER A 341 3.88 20.45 -3.35
N ALA A 342 5.17 20.14 -3.55
CA ALA A 342 6.17 20.07 -2.50
C ALA A 342 7.22 21.18 -2.65
N THR A 343 7.94 21.47 -1.57
CA THR A 343 9.08 22.40 -1.63
C THR A 343 10.34 21.59 -1.92
N GLY A 344 11.07 21.93 -2.98
CA GLY A 344 12.30 21.23 -3.31
C GLY A 344 13.35 22.11 -3.98
N SER A 345 14.55 21.55 -4.13
CA SER A 345 15.67 22.20 -4.79
C SER A 345 16.61 21.17 -5.42
N VAL A 346 17.36 21.61 -6.42
CA VAL A 346 18.46 20.84 -7.02
C VAL A 346 19.77 21.53 -6.67
N GLY A 347 20.63 20.84 -5.92
CA GLY A 347 21.96 21.32 -5.52
C GLY A 347 23.04 20.35 -5.98
N GLY A 348 23.80 20.72 -7.02
CA GLY A 348 24.75 19.79 -7.65
C GLY A 348 24.03 18.56 -8.19
N ASN A 349 24.37 17.37 -7.68
CA ASN A 349 23.72 16.11 -8.05
C ASN A 349 22.61 15.67 -7.08
N VAL A 350 22.22 16.53 -6.13
CA VAL A 350 21.25 16.18 -5.09
C VAL A 350 19.93 16.88 -5.36
N ILE A 351 18.85 16.09 -5.39
CA ILE A 351 17.48 16.56 -5.34
C ILE A 351 17.04 16.48 -3.87
N THR A 352 16.68 17.61 -3.27
CA THR A 352 16.17 17.69 -1.89
C THR A 352 14.72 18.16 -1.90
N ILE A 353 13.83 17.42 -1.26
CA ILE A 353 12.39 17.71 -1.21
C ILE A 353 11.90 17.61 0.23
N ASP A 354 11.20 18.66 0.69
CA ASP A 354 10.56 18.74 1.99
C ASP A 354 9.04 18.62 1.81
N VAL A 355 8.44 17.72 2.59
CA VAL A 355 7.00 17.44 2.58
C VAL A 355 6.47 17.45 4.01
N PRO A 356 5.35 18.16 4.29
CA PRO A 356 4.67 18.04 5.57
C PRO A 356 4.21 16.59 5.82
N ILE A 357 4.56 16.02 6.96
CA ILE A 357 4.16 14.66 7.37
C ILE A 357 2.63 14.55 7.44
N SER A 358 1.97 15.61 7.89
CA SER A 358 0.51 15.71 7.93
C SER A 358 0.02 16.55 6.74
N GLY A 359 -0.90 16.01 5.95
CA GLY A 359 -1.54 16.69 4.82
C GLY A 359 -0.66 16.87 3.57
N GLY A 360 0.66 16.68 3.66
CA GLY A 360 1.58 16.84 2.52
C GLY A 360 1.45 15.75 1.45
N PHE A 361 0.76 14.65 1.73
CA PHE A 361 0.54 13.53 0.81
C PHE A 361 -0.92 13.38 0.35
N GLY A 362 -1.71 14.44 0.56
CA GLY A 362 -3.16 14.44 0.33
C GLY A 362 -3.95 14.47 1.64
N LEU A 363 -5.13 15.08 1.56
CA LEU A 363 -6.02 15.26 2.71
C LEU A 363 -6.63 13.91 3.13
N GLY A 364 -6.81 13.70 4.44
CA GLY A 364 -7.41 12.47 4.96
C GLY A 364 -6.53 11.21 4.87
N ARG A 365 -5.24 11.34 4.53
CA ARG A 365 -4.29 10.21 4.38
C ARG A 365 -3.18 10.27 5.45
N PRO A 366 -3.50 10.08 6.74
CA PRO A 366 -2.54 10.26 7.82
C PRO A 366 -1.52 9.12 7.86
N ILE A 367 -0.29 9.42 8.26
CA ILE A 367 0.68 8.42 8.70
C ILE A 367 0.40 8.13 10.17
N LEU A 368 -0.11 6.94 10.47
CA LEU A 368 -0.60 6.52 11.80
C LEU A 368 0.43 5.77 12.64
N ALA A 369 1.55 5.36 12.04
CA ALA A 369 2.68 4.74 12.73
C ALA A 369 3.98 5.50 12.46
N THR A 370 4.99 5.24 13.28
CA THR A 370 6.29 5.92 13.17
C THR A 370 7.25 5.24 12.20
N THR A 371 6.94 4.03 11.71
CA THR A 371 7.78 3.32 10.74
C THR A 371 7.29 3.58 9.32
N LEU A 372 8.20 4.05 8.46
CA LEU A 372 8.03 4.07 7.02
C LEU A 372 8.74 2.83 6.47
N TYR A 373 7.96 1.91 5.94
CA TYR A 373 8.42 0.62 5.46
C TYR A 373 8.89 0.71 4.01
N ASN A 374 9.91 -0.08 3.67
CA ASN A 374 10.36 -0.32 2.30
C ASN A 374 10.67 0.97 1.51
N VAL A 375 11.24 1.97 2.18
CA VAL A 375 11.64 3.25 1.56
C VAL A 375 12.61 2.98 0.42
N THR A 376 12.24 3.43 -0.79
CA THR A 376 12.98 3.13 -2.03
C THR A 376 12.93 4.33 -2.97
N ALA A 377 14.07 4.73 -3.53
CA ALA A 377 14.09 5.67 -4.64
C ALA A 377 13.94 4.92 -5.96
N LEU A 378 13.23 5.52 -6.91
CA LEU A 378 12.93 5.01 -8.24
C LEU A 378 13.15 6.14 -9.25
N SER A 379 13.77 5.83 -10.37
CA SER A 379 13.95 6.78 -11.46
C SER A 379 13.37 6.18 -12.74
N ALA A 380 12.67 7.02 -13.51
CA ALA A 380 11.95 6.57 -14.67
C ALA A 380 11.68 7.70 -15.67
N GLY A 381 11.32 7.32 -16.90
CA GLY A 381 10.64 8.21 -17.82
C GLY A 381 9.15 7.91 -17.91
N ARG A 382 8.32 8.95 -18.02
CA ARG A 382 6.87 8.81 -18.25
C ARG A 382 6.32 9.79 -19.30
N ASN A 383 5.06 9.57 -19.67
CA ASN A 383 4.22 10.46 -20.48
C ASN A 383 2.99 10.86 -19.67
N ASN A 384 2.34 11.97 -20.03
CA ASN A 384 1.11 12.44 -19.39
C ASN A 384 -0.13 11.68 -19.92
N ALA A 385 -0.14 10.35 -19.84
CA ALA A 385 -1.26 9.51 -20.25
C ALA A 385 -1.74 8.64 -19.07
N SER A 386 -3.04 8.41 -18.95
CA SER A 386 -3.73 7.68 -17.86
C SER A 386 -3.53 6.15 -17.86
N ALA A 387 -2.53 5.67 -18.60
CA ALA A 387 -2.16 4.26 -18.72
C ALA A 387 -0.69 4.11 -19.10
N ASP A 388 0.15 5.07 -18.68
CA ASP A 388 1.55 5.10 -19.10
C ASP A 388 2.37 4.08 -18.32
N ILE A 389 2.93 3.10 -19.03
CA ILE A 389 3.92 2.18 -18.44
C ILE A 389 5.23 2.94 -18.33
N TYR A 390 5.73 3.13 -17.12
CA TYR A 390 6.97 3.88 -16.91
C TYR A 390 8.14 3.16 -17.57
N ALA A 391 9.05 3.93 -18.17
CA ALA A 391 10.36 3.41 -18.55
C ALA A 391 11.21 3.42 -17.28
N ASP A 392 11.21 2.31 -16.54
CA ASP A 392 12.05 2.12 -15.37
C ASP A 392 13.52 2.21 -15.76
N LEU A 393 14.30 2.86 -14.90
CA LEU A 393 15.71 3.12 -15.14
C LEU A 393 16.55 2.68 -13.95
N ASP A 394 16.19 3.07 -12.74
CA ASP A 394 17.00 2.74 -11.56
C ASP A 394 16.18 2.66 -10.28
N ALA A 395 16.71 1.94 -9.29
CA ALA A 395 16.12 1.80 -7.99
C ALA A 395 17.15 1.50 -6.89
N THR A 396 17.09 2.27 -5.80
CA THR A 396 17.91 1.97 -4.62
C THR A 396 17.41 0.72 -3.91
N ARG A 397 18.27 0.04 -3.14
CA ARG A 397 17.78 -0.96 -2.17
C ARG A 397 16.79 -0.36 -1.17
N ALA A 398 15.76 -1.13 -0.82
CA ALA A 398 14.78 -0.73 0.17
C ALA A 398 15.37 -0.74 1.59
N PHE A 399 14.90 0.19 2.44
CA PHE A 399 15.19 0.20 3.87
C PHE A 399 14.02 0.79 4.65
N ASP A 400 13.97 0.53 5.95
CA ASP A 400 12.98 1.13 6.83
C ASP A 400 13.49 2.43 7.47
N PHE A 401 12.60 3.41 7.58
CA PHE A 401 12.89 4.69 8.23
C PHE A 401 11.98 4.92 9.43
N GLN A 402 12.61 5.16 10.58
CA GLN A 402 11.91 5.50 11.81
C GLN A 402 11.72 7.02 11.89
N LEU A 403 10.48 7.49 11.79
CA LEU A 403 10.12 8.84 12.19
C LEU A 403 10.38 9.01 13.69
N GLY A 404 10.88 10.18 14.07
CA GLY A 404 10.95 10.63 15.46
C GLY A 404 9.56 10.86 16.05
N ASN A 405 9.47 11.60 17.15
CA ASN A 405 8.19 11.99 17.73
C ASN A 405 7.35 12.76 16.70
N VAL A 406 6.48 12.04 16.00
CA VAL A 406 5.34 12.60 15.32
C VAL A 406 4.49 13.21 16.41
N THR A 407 4.19 14.49 16.33
CA THR A 407 3.01 14.99 17.01
C THR A 407 1.88 14.57 16.08
N PRO A 408 1.06 13.56 16.40
CA PRO A 408 -0.18 13.40 15.67
C PRO A 408 -0.87 14.76 15.77
N PRO A 409 -1.51 15.28 14.71
CA PRO A 409 -2.41 16.40 14.92
C PRO A 409 -3.29 16.02 16.12
N PRO A 410 -3.44 16.88 17.14
CA PRO A 410 -4.26 16.53 18.28
C PRO A 410 -5.57 15.97 17.74
N PRO A 411 -6.10 14.87 18.29
CA PRO A 411 -7.46 14.45 17.99
C PRO A 411 -8.33 15.55 18.58
N ASN A 412 -8.41 16.70 17.92
CA ASN A 412 -9.38 17.69 18.29
C ASN A 412 -10.70 17.06 17.88
N PRO A 413 -11.60 16.80 18.84
CA PRO A 413 -12.97 16.46 18.54
C PRO A 413 -13.61 17.74 18.01
N CYS A 414 -13.16 18.19 16.83
CA CYS A 414 -13.66 19.35 16.15
C CYS A 414 -15.10 19.00 15.82
N LYS A 415 -15.97 19.37 16.77
CA LYS A 415 -17.36 19.03 16.76
C LYS A 415 -18.09 20.28 16.33
N VAL A 416 -18.75 20.18 15.20
CA VAL A 416 -19.52 21.26 14.62
C VAL A 416 -20.94 20.75 14.47
N THR A 417 -21.89 21.46 15.04
CA THR A 417 -23.31 21.18 14.84
C THR A 417 -23.99 22.44 14.38
N GLY A 418 -24.87 22.33 13.40
CA GLY A 418 -25.58 23.50 12.92
C GLY A 418 -26.68 23.12 11.94
N GLY A 419 -27.62 24.04 11.80
CA GLY A 419 -28.69 23.91 10.84
C GLY A 419 -29.35 25.25 10.63
N GLY A 420 -29.68 25.55 9.39
CA GLY A 420 -30.15 26.88 9.05
C GLY A 420 -30.31 27.09 7.56
N ALA A 421 -30.38 28.36 7.18
CA ALA A 421 -30.43 28.76 5.79
C ALA A 421 -29.58 30.01 5.56
N ILE A 422 -28.99 30.09 4.37
CA ILE A 422 -28.39 31.30 3.80
C ILE A 422 -29.19 31.70 2.56
N MET A 423 -29.09 32.95 2.12
CA MET A 423 -29.59 33.33 0.79
C MET A 423 -28.69 32.71 -0.28
N ALA A 424 -29.19 31.71 -1.01
CA ALA A 424 -28.48 31.08 -2.13
C ALA A 424 -28.61 31.91 -3.41
N SER A 425 -29.69 32.69 -3.54
CA SER A 425 -29.87 33.70 -4.58
C SER A 425 -30.60 34.92 -4.00
N LEU A 426 -30.91 35.92 -4.84
CA LEU A 426 -31.72 37.08 -4.41
C LEU A 426 -33.13 36.70 -3.93
N THR A 427 -33.63 35.51 -4.30
CA THR A 427 -35.01 35.09 -4.04
C THR A 427 -35.16 33.68 -3.47
N SER A 428 -34.06 32.94 -3.26
CA SER A 428 -34.10 31.57 -2.74
C SER A 428 -33.14 31.36 -1.55
N GLU A 429 -33.62 30.59 -0.58
CA GLU A 429 -32.83 30.10 0.55
C GLU A 429 -32.17 28.75 0.21
N GLY A 430 -30.89 28.63 0.50
CA GLY A 430 -30.18 27.36 0.57
C GLY A 430 -30.16 26.87 2.01
N ARG A 431 -30.76 25.70 2.27
CA ARG A 431 -30.90 25.11 3.61
C ARG A 431 -29.79 24.10 3.85
N PHE A 432 -29.26 24.07 5.07
CA PHE A 432 -28.21 23.14 5.43
C PHE A 432 -28.44 22.48 6.78
N GLY A 433 -27.87 21.29 6.93
CA GLY A 433 -27.68 20.57 8.18
C GLY A 433 -26.24 20.09 8.27
N LEU A 434 -25.64 20.19 9.44
CA LEU A 434 -24.31 19.64 9.69
C LEU A 434 -24.18 19.13 11.13
N THR A 435 -23.60 17.94 11.26
CA THR A 435 -23.18 17.36 12.53
C THR A 435 -21.92 16.60 12.25
N VAL A 436 -20.78 17.16 12.63
CA VAL A 436 -19.45 16.61 12.36
C VAL A 436 -18.66 16.57 13.66
N ASN A 437 -17.87 15.52 13.86
CA ASN A 437 -16.94 15.35 14.98
C ASN A 437 -15.69 14.64 14.47
N GLY A 438 -14.63 15.40 14.24
CA GLY A 438 -13.45 14.89 13.52
C GLY A 438 -13.85 14.39 12.14
N THR A 439 -13.59 13.13 11.81
CA THR A 439 -13.94 12.52 10.52
C THR A 439 -15.29 11.79 10.51
N LYS A 440 -16.08 11.91 11.59
CA LYS A 440 -17.42 11.30 11.69
C LYS A 440 -18.49 12.36 11.55
N GLY A 441 -19.59 12.04 10.87
CA GLY A 441 -20.72 12.96 10.78
C GLY A 441 -21.36 13.04 9.41
N LYS A 442 -22.19 14.07 9.22
CA LYS A 442 -22.85 14.38 7.96
C LYS A 442 -22.96 15.88 7.73
N VAL A 443 -22.92 16.27 6.46
CA VAL A 443 -23.27 17.59 5.94
C VAL A 443 -24.32 17.38 4.85
N ASP A 444 -25.41 18.12 4.90
CA ASP A 444 -26.41 18.20 3.85
C ASP A 444 -26.66 19.66 3.48
N TYR A 445 -26.91 19.89 2.19
CA TYR A 445 -27.23 21.22 1.67
C TYR A 445 -28.23 21.10 0.52
N ARG A 446 -29.26 21.93 0.56
CA ARG A 446 -30.33 21.95 -0.44
C ARG A 446 -30.69 23.37 -0.85
N ASP A 447 -30.44 23.68 -2.11
CA ASP A 447 -30.99 24.85 -2.82
C ASP A 447 -31.99 24.34 -3.88
N ASP A 448 -33.24 24.79 -3.79
CA ASP A 448 -34.31 24.38 -4.71
C ASP A 448 -34.39 25.27 -5.97
N SER A 449 -33.40 26.13 -6.20
CA SER A 449 -33.30 26.94 -7.42
C SER A 449 -33.07 26.07 -8.67
N MET A 450 -33.30 26.64 -9.86
CA MET A 450 -33.19 25.92 -11.14
C MET A 450 -31.80 25.28 -11.38
N PHE A 451 -30.74 25.85 -10.78
CA PHE A 451 -29.36 25.34 -10.82
C PHE A 451 -28.83 25.02 -9.41
N GLY A 452 -29.75 24.75 -8.48
CA GLY A 452 -29.45 24.53 -7.08
C GLY A 452 -28.80 23.16 -6.82
N ALA A 453 -28.15 23.07 -5.67
CA ALA A 453 -27.54 21.83 -5.20
C ALA A 453 -28.51 21.00 -4.37
N ASN A 454 -28.48 19.67 -4.54
CA ASN A 454 -29.06 18.70 -3.62
C ASN A 454 -27.94 17.79 -3.14
N PHE A 455 -27.18 18.30 -2.17
CA PHE A 455 -25.94 17.73 -1.70
C PHE A 455 -26.10 16.97 -0.38
N ARG A 456 -25.43 15.82 -0.29
CA ARG A 456 -25.25 15.05 0.94
C ARG A 456 -23.83 14.49 1.01
N SER A 457 -23.16 14.64 2.14
CA SER A 457 -21.85 14.03 2.37
C SER A 457 -21.99 12.51 2.45
N THR A 458 -21.05 11.79 1.84
CA THR A 458 -20.84 10.34 2.01
C THR A 458 -19.69 10.07 2.97
N ARG A 459 -18.67 10.94 3.00
CA ARG A 459 -17.49 10.80 3.87
C ARG A 459 -16.97 12.18 4.30
N ILE A 460 -16.62 12.32 5.57
CA ILE A 460 -15.87 13.49 6.07
C ILE A 460 -14.39 13.10 6.10
N LEU A 461 -13.56 13.78 5.32
CA LEU A 461 -12.13 13.51 5.23
C LEU A 461 -11.34 14.28 6.29
N GLN A 462 -11.73 15.54 6.52
CA GLN A 462 -11.04 16.40 7.47
C GLN A 462 -12.00 17.44 8.05
N THR A 463 -11.80 17.72 9.34
CA THR A 463 -12.51 18.80 10.04
C THR A 463 -11.50 19.53 10.91
N THR A 464 -11.32 20.83 10.67
CA THR A 464 -10.43 21.68 11.46
C THR A 464 -11.23 22.80 12.10
N CYS A 465 -11.07 22.99 13.41
CA CYS A 465 -11.77 24.01 14.18
C CYS A 465 -10.79 25.04 14.75
N THR A 466 -11.23 26.29 14.86
CA THR A 466 -10.74 27.27 15.84
C THR A 466 -11.77 27.40 16.97
N SER A 467 -11.64 28.39 17.85
CA SER A 467 -12.63 28.67 18.91
C SER A 467 -14.02 29.07 18.38
N SER A 468 -14.13 29.48 17.12
CA SER A 468 -15.37 30.04 16.57
C SER A 468 -15.55 29.77 15.07
N SER A 469 -14.68 28.96 14.45
CA SER A 469 -14.82 28.63 13.04
C SER A 469 -14.48 27.18 12.81
N ALA A 470 -15.07 26.59 11.78
CA ALA A 470 -14.71 25.26 11.35
C ALA A 470 -14.68 25.14 9.84
N ARG A 471 -13.77 24.29 9.37
CA ARG A 471 -13.61 23.92 7.97
C ARG A 471 -13.77 22.41 7.86
N ILE A 472 -14.68 21.99 6.99
CA ILE A 472 -15.10 20.60 6.81
C ILE A 472 -14.90 20.25 5.34
N GLU A 473 -14.10 19.22 5.09
CA GLU A 473 -13.78 18.73 3.76
C GLU A 473 -14.17 17.27 3.65
N GLY A 474 -14.64 16.88 2.48
CA GLY A 474 -15.00 15.49 2.26
C GLY A 474 -15.56 15.21 0.89
N GLN A 475 -16.19 14.05 0.80
CA GLN A 475 -16.84 13.54 -0.41
C GLN A 475 -18.35 13.48 -0.19
N GLY A 476 -19.11 13.58 -1.28
CA GLY A 476 -20.55 13.47 -1.24
C GLY A 476 -21.19 13.21 -2.59
N VAL A 477 -22.51 13.32 -2.59
CA VAL A 477 -23.34 13.22 -3.79
C VAL A 477 -24.12 14.51 -3.95
N ASN A 478 -23.94 15.21 -5.07
CA ASN A 478 -24.73 16.37 -5.46
C ASN A 478 -25.59 16.02 -6.68
N ASN A 479 -26.91 16.16 -6.60
CA ASN A 479 -27.81 15.89 -7.73
C ASN A 479 -27.62 14.49 -8.38
N GLY A 480 -27.09 13.51 -7.63
CA GLY A 480 -26.79 12.16 -8.11
C GLY A 480 -25.34 11.93 -8.56
N HIS A 481 -24.52 12.97 -8.60
CA HIS A 481 -23.12 12.95 -9.03
C HIS A 481 -22.18 12.88 -7.83
N ALA A 482 -21.14 12.03 -7.89
CA ALA A 482 -20.10 11.99 -6.87
C ALA A 482 -19.21 13.23 -6.99
N VAL A 483 -18.95 13.89 -5.86
CA VAL A 483 -18.27 15.19 -5.81
C VAL A 483 -17.44 15.33 -4.54
N ASP A 484 -16.38 16.11 -4.61
CA ASP A 484 -15.70 16.66 -3.43
C ASP A 484 -16.41 17.93 -2.96
N PHE A 485 -16.37 18.18 -1.65
CA PHE A 485 -16.94 19.38 -1.07
C PHE A 485 -16.04 20.01 -0.02
N LEU A 486 -16.25 21.32 0.15
CA LEU A 486 -15.68 22.14 1.20
C LEU A 486 -16.78 22.97 1.84
N VAL A 487 -16.91 22.88 3.15
CA VAL A 487 -17.75 23.76 3.97
C VAL A 487 -16.88 24.57 4.92
N ASN A 488 -17.14 25.88 5.01
CA ASN A 488 -16.60 26.71 6.08
C ASN A 488 -17.75 27.35 6.85
N VAL A 489 -17.62 27.36 8.18
CA VAL A 489 -18.59 27.98 9.08
C VAL A 489 -17.89 28.88 10.09
N VAL A 490 -18.60 29.92 10.54
CA VAL A 490 -18.17 30.78 11.66
C VAL A 490 -19.35 30.95 12.61
N ASP A 491 -19.13 30.58 13.86
CA ASP A 491 -20.00 30.79 15.02
C ASP A 491 -19.66 32.17 15.62
N ASN A 492 -20.55 33.14 15.44
CA ASN A 492 -20.38 34.51 15.92
C ASN A 492 -21.12 34.74 17.25
N GLY A 493 -21.57 33.67 17.93
CA GLY A 493 -22.31 33.71 19.19
C GLY A 493 -23.82 33.90 19.02
N GLU A 494 -24.56 33.65 20.10
CA GLU A 494 -26.02 33.71 20.06
C GLU A 494 -26.57 35.14 19.97
N ALA A 495 -27.63 35.40 19.19
CA ALA A 495 -28.48 34.45 18.47
C ALA A 495 -27.96 34.20 17.03
N GLY A 496 -27.59 32.95 16.69
CA GLY A 496 -26.79 32.53 15.50
C GLY A 496 -27.23 32.95 14.09
N THR A 497 -28.20 33.85 13.96
CA THR A 497 -28.41 34.67 12.76
C THR A 497 -27.21 35.55 12.38
N THR A 498 -26.21 35.69 13.25
CA THR A 498 -24.93 36.34 12.91
C THR A 498 -23.87 35.35 12.42
N ASP A 499 -24.12 34.04 12.52
CA ASP A 499 -23.20 33.01 12.05
C ASP A 499 -23.06 33.07 10.53
N THR A 500 -22.01 32.47 9.99
CA THR A 500 -21.81 32.38 8.54
C THR A 500 -21.62 30.94 8.11
N PHE A 501 -22.13 30.62 6.92
CA PHE A 501 -22.00 29.32 6.28
C PHE A 501 -21.57 29.52 4.83
N SER A 502 -20.66 28.67 4.36
CA SER A 502 -20.31 28.55 2.95
C SER A 502 -20.15 27.09 2.57
N ILE A 503 -20.50 26.77 1.32
CA ILE A 503 -20.27 25.48 0.69
C ILE A 503 -19.73 25.68 -0.72
N ALA A 504 -18.71 24.91 -1.08
CA ALA A 504 -18.22 24.75 -2.44
C ALA A 504 -18.25 23.25 -2.79
N ILE A 505 -18.76 22.93 -3.98
CA ILE A 505 -18.93 21.57 -4.49
C ILE A 505 -18.21 21.50 -5.84
N ALA A 506 -17.24 20.59 -5.95
CA ALA A 506 -16.45 20.36 -7.14
C ALA A 506 -17.23 19.52 -8.18
N ASP A 507 -18.37 20.04 -8.61
CA ASP A 507 -19.20 19.46 -9.67
C ASP A 507 -18.88 20.08 -11.05
N SER A 508 -19.51 19.59 -12.11
CA SER A 508 -19.39 20.13 -13.46
C SER A 508 -20.78 20.48 -14.05
N PRO A 509 -21.21 21.75 -13.99
CA PRO A 509 -20.47 22.92 -13.54
C PRO A 509 -20.32 23.01 -12.00
N PRO A 510 -19.27 23.69 -11.48
CA PRO A 510 -19.06 23.79 -10.04
C PRO A 510 -20.17 24.62 -9.37
N TYR A 511 -20.49 24.26 -8.13
CA TYR A 511 -21.51 24.96 -7.34
C TYR A 511 -20.89 25.59 -6.09
N SER A 512 -21.30 26.80 -5.75
CA SER A 512 -20.91 27.45 -4.50
C SER A 512 -22.01 28.35 -3.97
N ALA A 513 -22.18 28.38 -2.65
CA ALA A 513 -23.05 29.32 -1.96
C ALA A 513 -22.43 29.75 -0.63
N SER A 514 -22.62 31.01 -0.25
CA SER A 514 -22.09 31.56 1.00
C SER A 514 -22.94 32.71 1.51
N GLY A 515 -23.08 32.83 2.83
CA GLY A 515 -23.73 33.99 3.43
C GLY A 515 -23.83 33.92 4.95
N THR A 516 -24.34 35.00 5.52
CA THR A 516 -24.82 35.04 6.91
C THR A 516 -26.14 34.30 7.02
N LEU A 517 -26.39 33.60 8.13
CA LEU A 517 -27.63 32.86 8.31
C LEU A 517 -28.83 33.81 8.35
N VAL A 518 -29.83 33.54 7.51
CA VAL A 518 -31.15 34.21 7.63
C VAL A 518 -32.02 33.59 8.71
N ARG A 519 -31.72 32.33 9.09
CA ARG A 519 -32.29 31.61 10.23
C ARG A 519 -31.45 30.39 10.55
N GLY A 520 -31.50 29.95 11.81
CA GLY A 520 -30.74 28.80 12.30
C GLY A 520 -29.62 29.22 13.26
N ASN A 521 -28.72 28.28 13.52
CA ASN A 521 -27.58 28.45 14.42
C ASN A 521 -26.47 27.48 14.03
N ILE A 522 -25.23 27.87 14.28
CA ILE A 522 -24.04 27.02 14.19
C ILE A 522 -23.34 27.06 15.55
N GLN A 523 -22.87 25.90 16.00
CA GLN A 523 -22.04 25.78 17.20
C GLN A 523 -20.75 25.07 16.84
N VAL A 524 -19.64 25.74 17.13
CA VAL A 524 -18.29 25.15 17.07
C VAL A 524 -17.87 24.84 18.51
N HIS A 525 -17.57 23.57 18.81
CA HIS A 525 -17.25 23.09 20.16
C HIS A 525 -15.75 22.86 20.39
#